data_AF-A0A814X3K9-F1
#
_entry.id   AF-A0A814X3K9-F1
#
_cell.length_a   1.000
_cell.length_b   1.000
_cell.length_c   1.000
_cell.angle_alpha   90.00
_cell.angle_beta   90.00
_cell.angle_gamma   90.00
#
_symmetry.space_group_name_H-M   'P 1'
#
loop_
_entity.id
_entity.type
_entity.pdbx_description
1 polymer ?
#
loop_
_entity_poly.entity_id
_entity_poly.type
_entity_poly.pdbx_seq_one_letter_code
_entity_poly.pdbx_strand_id
1 'polypeptide(L)'
;MGNAIANTDVINELTERANYFVEERVAKIPAQFKSQKDHIVHEMHKASPDSYKDLYIKDYPEKNEKQVSKLAIHNVTSNEVKHQIVEEINGEVDPIIDAKTAHLNKLVRTATKKTIHIAIEKSVRIAVNKVQAQLERDVGC
;
A
#
# COMPACT_ATOMS: atom_id res chain seq x y z
N MET A 1 25.45 25.10 -17.53
CA MET A 1 24.33 24.24 -17.95
C MET A 1 24.45 22.77 -17.49
N GLY A 2 25.55 22.32 -16.88
CA GLY A 2 25.72 20.91 -16.45
C GLY A 2 24.99 20.44 -15.17
N ASN A 3 24.52 21.35 -14.30
CA ASN A 3 23.88 20.96 -13.03
C ASN A 3 22.40 20.54 -13.15
N ALA A 4 21.71 20.95 -14.22
CA ALA A 4 20.28 20.63 -14.37
C ALA A 4 20.05 19.18 -14.83
N ILE A 5 20.89 18.69 -15.75
CA ILE A 5 20.79 17.35 -16.33
C ILE A 5 21.14 16.28 -15.29
N ALA A 6 22.22 16.48 -14.53
CA ALA A 6 22.62 15.58 -13.44
C ALA A 6 21.55 15.46 -12.32
N ASN A 7 20.74 16.50 -12.10
CA ASN A 7 19.66 16.47 -11.12
C ASN A 7 18.45 15.66 -11.64
N THR A 8 18.14 15.73 -12.93
CA THR A 8 17.05 14.95 -13.55
C THR A 8 17.35 13.45 -13.53
N ASP A 9 18.59 13.05 -13.85
CA ASP A 9 18.97 11.63 -13.84
C ASP A 9 18.91 11.02 -12.43
N VAL A 10 19.38 11.76 -11.41
CA VAL A 10 19.29 11.36 -10.00
C VAL A 10 17.83 11.24 -9.55
N ILE A 11 16.96 12.17 -9.95
CA ILE A 11 15.53 12.10 -9.63
C ILE A 11 14.89 10.87 -10.30
N ASN A 12 15.22 10.57 -11.55
CA ASN A 12 14.69 9.41 -12.27
C ASN A 12 15.12 8.10 -11.61
N GLU A 13 16.42 7.94 -11.31
CA GLU A 13 16.95 6.75 -10.63
C GLU A 13 16.28 6.54 -9.26
N LEU A 14 16.16 7.60 -8.47
CA LEU A 14 15.52 7.53 -7.14
C LEU A 14 14.02 7.23 -7.25
N THR A 15 13.35 7.72 -8.31
CA THR A 15 11.94 7.42 -8.57
C THR A 15 11.74 5.97 -9.00
N GLU A 16 12.60 5.42 -9.86
CA GLU A 16 12.57 4.00 -10.21
C GLU A 16 12.79 3.11 -8.99
N ARG A 17 13.75 3.47 -8.14
CA ARG A 17 14.03 2.74 -6.89
C ARG A 17 12.85 2.81 -5.92
N ALA A 18 12.23 3.98 -5.78
CA ALA A 18 11.01 4.15 -5.00
C ALA A 18 9.88 3.26 -5.55
N ASN A 19 9.68 3.21 -6.86
CA ASN A 19 8.65 2.37 -7.48
C ASN A 19 8.88 0.88 -7.20
N TYR A 20 10.13 0.41 -7.20
CA TYR A 20 10.44 -0.97 -6.79
C TYR A 20 9.95 -1.27 -5.36
N PHE A 21 10.21 -0.38 -4.39
CA PHE A 21 9.73 -0.57 -3.03
C PHE A 21 8.20 -0.48 -2.93
N VAL A 22 7.57 0.41 -3.70
CA VAL A 22 6.10 0.48 -3.79
C VAL A 22 5.54 -0.86 -4.25
N GLU A 23 6.06 -1.43 -5.34
CA GLU A 23 5.62 -2.72 -5.86
C GLU A 23 5.79 -3.85 -4.85
N GLU A 24 6.94 -3.92 -4.18
CA GLU A 24 7.23 -4.94 -3.17
C GLU A 24 6.27 -4.86 -1.98
N ARG A 25 5.97 -3.66 -1.48
CA ARG A 25 5.06 -3.47 -0.34
C ARG A 25 3.61 -3.72 -0.72
N VAL A 26 3.18 -3.22 -1.87
CA VAL A 26 1.80 -3.39 -2.36
C VAL A 26 1.50 -4.85 -2.72
N ALA A 27 2.50 -5.63 -3.16
CA ALA A 27 2.35 -7.07 -3.42
C ALA A 27 1.95 -7.89 -2.18
N LYS A 28 2.12 -7.34 -0.96
CA LYS A 28 1.74 -8.02 0.30
C LYS A 28 0.26 -7.83 0.66
N ILE A 29 -0.42 -6.85 0.07
CA ILE A 29 -1.83 -6.51 0.37
C ILE A 29 -2.80 -7.69 0.12
N PRO A 30 -2.70 -8.49 -0.97
CA PRO A 30 -3.59 -9.63 -1.16
C PRO A 30 -3.47 -10.70 -0.06
N ALA A 31 -2.27 -10.92 0.47
CA ALA A 31 -2.07 -11.85 1.59
C ALA A 31 -2.66 -11.28 2.90
N GLN A 32 -2.47 -9.98 3.14
CA GLN A 32 -3.10 -9.28 4.26
C GLN A 32 -4.63 -9.31 4.16
N PHE A 33 -5.20 -9.13 2.97
CA PHE A 33 -6.63 -9.26 2.71
C PHE A 33 -7.15 -10.63 3.16
N LYS A 34 -6.49 -11.72 2.74
CA LYS A 34 -6.87 -13.07 3.13
C LYS A 34 -6.85 -13.24 4.65
N SER A 35 -5.77 -12.82 5.31
CA SER A 35 -5.64 -12.90 6.77
C SER A 35 -6.71 -12.06 7.48
N GLN A 36 -7.02 -10.87 6.97
CA GLN A 36 -8.03 -9.97 7.54
C GLN A 36 -9.44 -10.56 7.39
N LYS A 37 -9.73 -11.19 6.25
CA LYS A 37 -10.98 -11.90 6.01
C LYS A 37 -11.17 -13.01 7.03
N ASP A 38 -10.16 -13.88 7.18
CA ASP A 38 -10.20 -15.01 8.11
C ASP A 38 -10.37 -14.54 9.57
N HIS A 39 -9.70 -13.44 9.94
CA HIS A 39 -9.83 -12.84 11.27
C HIS A 39 -11.25 -12.30 11.55
N ILE A 40 -11.84 -11.54 10.60
CA ILE A 40 -13.21 -11.01 10.77
C ILE A 40 -14.21 -12.17 10.92
N VAL A 41 -14.09 -13.21 10.09
CA VAL A 41 -14.97 -14.38 10.20
C VAL A 41 -14.79 -15.09 11.55
N HIS A 42 -13.56 -15.22 12.04
CA HIS A 42 -13.28 -15.81 13.35
C HIS A 42 -13.93 -15.02 14.50
N GLU A 43 -13.80 -13.69 14.51
CA GLU A 43 -14.39 -12.84 15.54
C GLU A 43 -15.93 -12.87 15.49
N MET A 44 -16.52 -12.88 14.29
CA MET A 44 -17.98 -13.03 14.14
C MET A 44 -18.48 -14.36 14.73
N HIS A 45 -17.74 -15.46 14.51
CA HIS A 45 -18.07 -16.75 15.11
C HIS A 45 -17.96 -16.72 16.64
N LYS A 46 -16.89 -16.12 17.18
CA LYS A 46 -16.69 -16.01 18.64
C LYS A 46 -17.81 -15.17 19.30
N ALA A 47 -18.28 -14.13 18.62
CA ALA A 47 -19.32 -13.24 19.14
C ALA A 47 -20.74 -13.87 19.11
N SER A 48 -21.03 -14.74 18.14
CA SER A 48 -22.34 -15.43 18.07
C SER A 48 -22.22 -16.89 17.57
N PRO A 49 -21.71 -17.82 18.39
CA PRO A 49 -21.39 -19.19 17.96
C PRO A 49 -22.59 -19.93 17.36
N ASP A 50 -23.79 -19.73 17.94
CA ASP A 50 -25.01 -20.42 17.53
C ASP A 50 -25.57 -19.93 16.18
N SER A 51 -25.37 -18.65 15.83
CA SER A 51 -25.85 -18.09 14.55
C SER A 51 -25.02 -18.52 13.34
N TYR A 52 -23.76 -18.94 13.57
CA TYR A 52 -22.82 -19.32 12.51
C TYR A 52 -22.52 -20.82 12.47
N LYS A 53 -23.08 -21.61 13.40
CA LYS A 53 -22.85 -23.05 13.54
C LYS A 53 -23.22 -23.85 12.28
N ASP A 54 -24.31 -23.48 11.61
CA ASP A 54 -24.78 -24.14 10.38
C ASP A 54 -24.26 -23.48 9.08
N LEU A 55 -23.76 -22.23 9.15
CA LEU A 55 -23.22 -21.50 8.01
C LEU A 55 -21.86 -22.04 7.53
N TYR A 56 -21.14 -22.77 8.39
CA TYR A 56 -19.91 -23.47 8.04
C TYR A 56 -20.15 -24.86 7.42
N ILE A 57 -21.37 -25.41 7.53
CA ILE A 57 -21.67 -26.79 7.14
C ILE A 57 -22.22 -26.87 5.71
N LYS A 58 -22.83 -25.80 5.16
CA LYS A 58 -23.34 -25.85 3.77
C LYS A 58 -23.45 -24.54 2.99
N ASP A 59 -23.76 -23.41 3.61
CA ASP A 59 -23.98 -22.16 2.86
C ASP A 59 -23.67 -20.95 3.74
N TYR A 60 -22.43 -20.45 3.70
CA TYR A 60 -22.18 -19.10 4.17
C TYR A 60 -22.96 -18.15 3.24
N PRO A 61 -23.89 -17.30 3.72
CA PRO A 61 -24.78 -16.59 2.82
C PRO A 61 -23.93 -15.59 2.04
N GLU A 62 -23.95 -15.66 0.71
CA GLU A 62 -23.12 -14.82 -0.17
C GLU A 62 -23.14 -13.32 0.21
N LYS A 63 -24.26 -12.83 0.77
CA LYS A 63 -24.41 -11.45 1.27
C LYS A 63 -23.47 -11.12 2.44
N ASN A 64 -23.30 -12.04 3.40
CA ASN A 64 -22.38 -11.86 4.52
C ASN A 64 -20.92 -11.95 4.04
N GLU A 65 -20.65 -12.74 3.00
CA GLU A 65 -19.32 -12.85 2.40
C GLU A 65 -18.88 -11.58 1.70
N LYS A 66 -19.79 -10.96 0.95
CA LYS A 66 -19.53 -9.68 0.31
C LYS A 66 -19.30 -8.57 1.32
N GLN A 67 -20.05 -8.54 2.42
CA GLN A 67 -19.85 -7.54 3.47
C GLN A 67 -18.51 -7.71 4.20
N VAL A 68 -18.16 -8.94 4.56
CA VAL A 68 -16.86 -9.25 5.18
C VAL A 68 -15.72 -8.94 4.23
N SER A 69 -15.85 -9.29 2.94
CA SER A 69 -14.84 -8.98 1.92
C SER A 69 -14.68 -7.47 1.73
N LYS A 70 -15.78 -6.71 1.66
CA LYS A 70 -15.73 -5.23 1.58
C LYS A 70 -15.03 -4.61 2.78
N LEU A 71 -15.33 -5.09 4.00
CA LEU A 71 -14.67 -4.61 5.21
C LEU A 71 -13.18 -4.96 5.23
N ALA A 72 -12.83 -6.19 4.85
CA ALA A 72 -11.43 -6.63 4.76
C ALA A 72 -10.65 -5.80 3.74
N ILE A 73 -11.21 -5.56 2.55
CA ILE A 73 -10.61 -4.69 1.52
C ILE A 73 -10.39 -3.28 2.08
N HIS A 74 -11.42 -2.67 2.67
CA HIS A 74 -11.32 -1.33 3.24
C HIS A 74 -10.19 -1.22 4.27
N ASN A 75 -10.03 -2.23 5.14
CA ASN A 75 -8.99 -2.20 6.16
C ASN A 75 -7.57 -2.25 5.55
N VAL A 76 -7.35 -3.15 4.59
CA VAL A 76 -6.02 -3.35 3.98
C VAL A 76 -5.68 -2.37 2.86
N THR A 77 -6.63 -1.54 2.42
CA THR A 77 -6.40 -0.46 1.43
C THR A 77 -6.74 0.94 1.96
N SER A 78 -6.89 1.04 3.28
CA SER A 78 -7.22 2.27 4.00
C SER A 78 -6.17 3.37 3.78
N ASN A 79 -6.55 4.62 4.09
CA ASN A 79 -5.61 5.74 4.06
C ASN A 79 -4.47 5.55 5.06
N GLU A 80 -4.73 4.90 6.19
CA GLU A 80 -3.73 4.56 7.19
C GLU A 80 -2.68 3.60 6.62
N VAL A 81 -3.11 2.53 5.94
CA VAL A 81 -2.18 1.59 5.28
C VAL A 81 -1.37 2.29 4.20
N LYS A 82 -1.99 3.16 3.40
CA LYS A 82 -1.27 3.97 2.40
C LYS A 82 -0.21 4.85 3.06
N HIS A 83 -0.52 5.48 4.19
CA HIS A 83 0.40 6.32 4.93
C HIS A 83 1.58 5.51 5.48
N GLN A 84 1.32 4.36 6.11
CA GLN A 84 2.33 3.46 6.64
C GLN A 84 3.31 2.98 5.54
N ILE A 85 2.79 2.58 4.37
CA ILE A 85 3.63 2.20 3.23
C ILE A 85 4.52 3.38 2.79
N VAL A 86 3.98 4.60 2.75
CA VAL A 86 4.77 5.81 2.41
C VAL A 86 5.87 6.05 3.43
N GLU A 87 5.59 5.94 4.73
CA GLU A 87 6.59 6.13 5.79
C GLU A 87 7.70 5.07 5.72
N GLU A 88 7.36 3.80 5.53
CA GLU A 88 8.33 2.72 5.36
C GLU A 88 9.27 2.98 4.18
N ILE A 89 8.70 3.31 3.02
CA ILE A 89 9.49 3.57 1.80
C ILE A 89 10.36 4.82 1.97
N ASN A 90 9.83 5.89 2.57
CA ASN A 90 10.62 7.09 2.85
C ASN A 90 11.80 6.77 3.78
N GLY A 91 11.61 5.91 4.80
CA GLY A 91 12.69 5.46 5.68
C GLY A 91 13.82 4.74 4.94
N GLU A 92 13.50 3.98 3.88
CA GLU A 92 14.49 3.26 3.06
C GLU A 92 15.13 4.15 1.99
N VAL A 93 14.38 5.09 1.42
CA VAL A 93 14.83 5.95 0.32
C VAL A 93 15.59 7.18 0.82
N ASP A 94 15.26 7.72 2.00
CA ASP A 94 15.87 8.92 2.57
C ASP A 94 17.42 8.86 2.64
N PRO A 95 18.04 7.79 3.16
CA PRO A 95 19.50 7.67 3.18
C PRO A 95 20.11 7.68 1.77
N ILE A 96 19.40 7.14 0.78
CA ILE A 96 19.85 7.09 -0.61
C ILE A 96 19.78 8.48 -1.23
N ILE A 97 18.69 9.23 -0.99
CA ILE A 97 18.55 10.62 -1.41
C ILE A 97 19.70 11.44 -0.81
N ASP A 98 19.93 11.31 0.49
CA ASP A 98 20.99 12.06 1.18
C ASP A 98 22.37 11.73 0.63
N ALA A 99 22.67 10.46 0.35
CA ALA A 99 23.94 10.04 -0.27
C ALA A 99 24.10 10.61 -1.69
N LYS A 100 23.08 10.48 -2.55
CA LYS A 100 23.11 10.92 -3.95
C LYS A 100 23.15 12.44 -4.09
N THR A 101 22.55 13.17 -3.15
CA THR A 101 22.46 14.63 -3.19
C THR A 101 23.47 15.33 -2.29
N ALA A 102 24.38 14.60 -1.62
CA ALA A 102 25.35 15.16 -0.67
C ALA A 102 26.22 16.30 -1.25
N HIS A 103 26.53 16.24 -2.55
CA HIS A 103 27.33 17.23 -3.28
C HIS A 103 26.56 18.49 -3.67
N LEU A 104 25.23 18.49 -3.50
CA LEU A 104 24.35 19.60 -3.87
C LEU A 104 24.16 20.57 -2.69
N ASN A 105 23.82 21.82 -3.00
CA ASN A 105 23.51 22.80 -1.97
C ASN A 105 22.21 22.44 -1.21
N LYS A 106 22.06 22.96 0.01
CA LYS A 106 20.94 22.66 0.91
C LYS A 106 19.56 22.88 0.27
N LEU A 107 19.37 23.94 -0.51
CA LEU A 107 18.08 24.24 -1.14
C LEU A 107 17.70 23.16 -2.16
N VAL A 108 18.66 22.74 -2.99
CA VAL A 108 18.44 21.69 -4.00
C VAL A 108 18.18 20.35 -3.32
N ARG A 109 18.95 19.99 -2.29
CA ARG A 109 18.73 18.76 -1.50
C ARG A 109 17.31 18.67 -0.94
N THR A 110 16.85 19.74 -0.29
CA THR A 110 15.49 19.81 0.26
C THR A 110 14.42 19.68 -0.83
N ALA A 111 14.62 20.35 -1.97
CA ALA A 111 13.69 20.27 -3.09
C ALA A 111 13.63 18.85 -3.70
N THR A 112 14.78 18.24 -3.96
CA THR A 112 14.88 16.87 -4.48
C THR A 112 14.20 15.87 -3.54
N LYS A 113 14.48 15.95 -2.23
CA LYS A 113 13.84 15.09 -1.22
C LYS A 113 12.31 15.22 -1.25
N LYS A 114 11.80 16.46 -1.23
CA LYS A 114 10.36 16.74 -1.30
C LYS A 114 9.72 16.20 -2.58
N THR A 115 10.36 16.38 -3.74
CA THR A 115 9.85 15.87 -5.02
C THR A 115 9.74 14.35 -5.00
N ILE A 116 10.74 13.65 -4.45
CA ILE A 116 10.72 12.19 -4.36
C ILE A 116 9.65 11.71 -3.39
N HIS A 117 9.48 12.36 -2.23
CA HIS A 117 8.39 12.03 -1.28
C HIS A 117 7.00 12.17 -1.94
N ILE A 118 6.77 13.24 -2.70
CA ILE A 118 5.51 13.44 -3.44
C ILE A 118 5.32 12.33 -4.50
N ALA A 119 6.39 11.95 -5.19
CA ALA A 119 6.34 10.86 -6.16
C ALA A 119 5.98 9.52 -5.48
N ILE A 120 6.60 9.20 -4.34
CA ILE A 120 6.30 8.02 -3.52
C ILE A 120 4.83 8.02 -3.09
N GLU A 121 4.34 9.11 -2.50
CA GLU A 121 2.94 9.22 -2.04
C GLU A 121 1.95 8.96 -3.18
N LYS A 122 2.21 9.56 -4.35
CA LYS A 122 1.38 9.38 -5.54
C LYS A 122 1.44 7.93 -6.05
N SER A 123 2.65 7.34 -6.13
CA SER A 123 2.84 5.96 -6.59
C SER A 123 2.15 4.96 -5.66
N VAL A 124 2.30 5.10 -4.34
CA VAL A 124 1.60 4.26 -3.34
C VAL A 124 0.09 4.37 -3.51
N ARG A 125 -0.45 5.59 -3.61
CA ARG A 125 -1.89 5.79 -3.79
C ARG A 125 -2.41 5.09 -5.04
N ILE A 126 -1.72 5.22 -6.17
CA ILE A 126 -2.12 4.58 -7.44
C ILE A 126 -2.04 3.06 -7.32
N ALA A 127 -0.94 2.53 -6.79
CA ALA A 127 -0.70 1.10 -6.69
C ALA A 127 -1.70 0.42 -5.74
N VAL A 128 -1.93 0.99 -4.55
CA VAL A 128 -2.92 0.47 -3.60
C VAL A 128 -4.34 0.54 -4.16
N ASN A 129 -4.71 1.63 -4.83
CA ASN A 129 -6.03 1.74 -5.47
C ASN A 129 -6.22 0.72 -6.61
N LYS A 130 -5.14 0.40 -7.35
CA LYS A 130 -5.17 -0.66 -8.38
C LYS A 130 -5.41 -2.03 -7.74
N VAL A 131 -4.76 -2.32 -6.61
CA VAL A 131 -5.00 -3.56 -5.85
C VAL A 131 -6.41 -3.60 -5.27
N GLN A 132 -6.90 -2.49 -4.71
CA GLN A 132 -8.27 -2.39 -4.22
C GLN A 132 -9.28 -2.77 -5.31
N ALA A 133 -9.18 -2.13 -6.48
CA ALA A 133 -10.07 -2.41 -7.61
C ALA A 133 -9.96 -3.87 -8.10
N GLN A 134 -8.78 -4.47 -8.01
CA GLN A 134 -8.59 -5.89 -8.33
C GLN A 134 -9.32 -6.78 -7.32
N LEU A 135 -9.11 -6.55 -6.02
CA LEU A 135 -9.77 -7.31 -4.96
C LEU A 135 -11.29 -7.18 -5.06
N GLU A 136 -11.83 -5.97 -5.25
CA GLU A 136 -13.26 -5.71 -5.42
C GLU A 136 -13.85 -6.51 -6.59
N ARG A 137 -13.15 -6.57 -7.74
CA ARG A 137 -13.54 -7.41 -8.88
C ARG A 137 -13.54 -8.90 -8.53
N ASP A 138 -12.51 -9.39 -7.87
CA ASP A 138 -12.33 -10.81 -7.55
C ASP A 138 -13.42 -11.32 -6.59
N VAL A 139 -13.95 -10.46 -5.71
CA VAL A 139 -15.03 -10.79 -4.78
C VAL A 139 -16.43 -10.34 -5.26
N GLY A 140 -16.55 -9.81 -6.48
CA GLY A 140 -17.82 -9.37 -7.07
C GLY A 140 -18.51 -8.24 -6.31
N CYS A 141 -17.72 -7.22 -5.94
CA CYS A 141 -18.07 -6.12 -5.03
C CYS A 141 -18.07 -4.72 -5.65
#